data_AF-A0A5C8TF57-F1
#
_entry.id   AF-A0A5C8TF57-F1
#
_cell.length_a   1.000
_cell.length_b   1.000
_cell.length_c   1.000
_cell.angle_alpha   90.00
_cell.angle_beta   90.00
_cell.angle_gamma   90.00
#
_symmetry.space_group_name_H-M   'P 1'
#
loop_
_entity.id
_entity.type
_entity.pdbx_description
1 polymer ?
#
loop_
_entity_poly.entity_id
_entity_poly.type
_entity_poly.pdbx_seq_one_letter_code
_entity_poly.pdbx_strand_id
1 'polypeptide(L)'
;MDKIEERRHVVLRNLATHAGPARNRLRLSLDNASRLACLAPEVIAAIENGNGCTSSLAVLTHVALFLGLTELGVPRPRPLGMD
;
A
#
# COMPACT_ATOMS: atom_id res chain seq x y z
N MET A 1 10.54 20.58 6.48
CA MET A 1 10.07 19.47 5.63
C MET A 1 8.59 19.67 5.41
N ASP A 2 8.08 19.51 4.19
CA ASP A 2 6.65 19.58 3.92
C ASP A 2 5.96 18.42 4.66
N LYS A 3 4.94 18.72 5.48
CA LYS A 3 4.17 17.71 6.23
C LYS A 3 3.53 16.66 5.31
N ILE A 4 3.19 17.05 4.08
CA ILE A 4 2.65 16.13 3.07
C ILE A 4 3.73 15.16 2.61
N GLU A 5 4.94 15.65 2.34
CA GLU A 5 6.06 14.82 1.89
C GLU A 5 6.56 13.88 3.00
N GLU A 6 6.59 14.35 4.24
CA GLU A 6 6.90 13.51 5.40
C GLU A 6 5.87 12.38 5.55
N ARG A 7 4.58 12.70 5.47
CA ARG A 7 3.51 11.68 5.51
C ARG A 7 3.60 10.72 4.34
N ARG A 8 3.89 11.22 3.14
CA ARG A 8 4.11 10.39 1.93
C ARG A 8 5.23 9.38 2.16
N HIS A 9 6.36 9.82 2.72
CA HIS A 9 7.50 8.96 3.01
C HIS A 9 7.16 7.87 4.03
N VAL A 10 6.44 8.22 5.10
CA VAL A 10 5.97 7.25 6.11
C VAL A 10 5.05 6.19 5.48
N VAL A 11 4.06 6.61 4.69
CA VAL A 11 3.13 5.68 4.04
C VAL A 11 3.86 4.76 3.06
N LEU A 12 4.75 5.32 2.23
CA LEU A 12 5.54 4.53 1.28
C LEU A 12 6.40 3.47 1.98
N ARG A 13 7.11 3.85 3.05
CA ARG A 13 7.93 2.93 3.84
C ARG A 13 7.11 1.78 4.42
N ASN A 14 5.94 2.08 4.95
CA ASN A 14 5.05 1.05 5.51
C ASN A 14 4.50 0.14 4.41
N LEU A 15 4.10 0.70 3.27
CA LEU A 15 3.65 -0.09 2.13
C LEU A 15 4.72 -1.02 1.57
N ALA A 16 5.98 -0.59 1.49
CA ALA A 16 7.08 -1.46 1.08
C ALA A 16 7.21 -2.71 1.98
N THR A 17 6.80 -2.60 3.24
CA THR A 17 6.81 -3.74 4.18
C THR A 17 5.55 -4.60 4.06
N HIS A 18 4.39 -4.00 3.79
CA HIS A 18 3.10 -4.65 4.00
C HIS A 18 2.27 -4.91 2.74
N ALA A 19 2.52 -4.20 1.64
CA ALA A 19 1.69 -4.26 0.43
C ALA A 19 1.75 -5.64 -0.24
N GLY A 20 2.94 -6.19 -0.46
CA GLY A 20 3.11 -7.53 -1.05
C GLY A 20 2.42 -8.64 -0.23
N PRO A 21 2.70 -8.75 1.09
CA PRO A 21 1.97 -9.67 1.96
C PRO A 21 0.45 -9.45 1.98
N ALA A 22 -0.02 -8.21 1.93
CA ALA A 22 -1.46 -7.91 1.87
C ALA A 22 -2.09 -8.36 0.55
N ARG A 23 -1.45 -8.08 -0.59
CA ARG A 23 -1.87 -8.54 -1.91
C ARG A 23 -1.93 -10.07 -1.99
N ASN A 24 -0.92 -10.75 -1.43
CA ASN A 24 -0.86 -12.21 -1.40
C ASN A 24 -1.99 -12.82 -0.54
N ARG A 25 -2.36 -12.19 0.59
CA ARG A 25 -3.53 -12.62 1.39
C ARG A 25 -4.84 -12.52 0.62
N LEU A 26 -4.96 -11.54 -0.26
CA LEU A 26 -6.10 -11.40 -1.19
C LEU A 26 -6.00 -12.33 -2.40
N ARG A 27 -4.94 -13.14 -2.52
CA ARG A 27 -4.66 -14.03 -3.66
C ARG A 27 -4.65 -13.32 -5.01
N LEU A 28 -4.19 -12.06 -5.02
CA LEU A 28 -4.09 -11.27 -6.24
C LEU A 28 -2.69 -11.38 -6.86
N SER A 29 -2.63 -11.70 -8.15
CA SER A 29 -1.43 -11.44 -8.95
C SER A 29 -1.19 -9.92 -9.05
N LEU A 30 0.01 -9.53 -9.48
CA LEU A 30 0.34 -8.12 -9.67
C LEU A 30 -0.59 -7.50 -10.72
N ASP A 31 -0.83 -8.22 -11.82
CA ASP A 31 -1.73 -7.81 -12.90
C ASP A 31 -3.20 -7.71 -12.48
N ASN A 32 -3.67 -8.60 -11.61
CA ASN A 32 -5.05 -8.51 -11.12
C ASN A 32 -5.19 -7.34 -10.15
N ALA A 33 -4.21 -7.14 -9.27
CA ALA A 33 -4.20 -5.98 -8.37
C ALA A 33 -4.14 -4.66 -9.15
N SER A 34 -3.35 -4.59 -10.21
CA SER A 34 -3.20 -3.39 -11.05
C SER A 34 -4.51 -3.03 -11.75
N ARG A 35 -5.19 -4.02 -12.35
CA ARG A 35 -6.51 -3.84 -12.98
C ARG A 35 -7.57 -3.41 -11.98
N LEU A 36 -7.62 -4.03 -10.81
CA LEU A 36 -8.63 -3.72 -9.78
C LEU A 36 -8.40 -2.37 -9.11
N ALA A 37 -7.13 -1.98 -8.91
CA ALA A 37 -6.77 -0.67 -8.36
C ALA A 37 -6.74 0.44 -9.43
N CYS A 38 -6.98 0.11 -10.71
CA CYS A 38 -6.84 1.03 -11.84
C CYS A 38 -5.47 1.73 -11.89
N LEU A 39 -4.40 0.98 -11.61
CA LEU A 39 -3.02 1.44 -11.62
C LEU A 39 -2.18 0.59 -12.57
N ALA A 40 -1.05 1.13 -13.02
CA ALA A 40 -0.09 0.35 -13.79
C ALA A 40 0.58 -0.72 -12.88
N PRO A 41 0.86 -1.95 -13.36
CA PRO A 41 1.55 -2.98 -12.58
C PRO A 41 2.87 -2.50 -11.97
N GLU A 42 3.60 -1.64 -12.71
CA GLU A 42 4.89 -1.08 -12.31
C GLU A 42 4.75 -0.16 -11.09
N VAL A 43 3.62 0.54 -10.95
CA VAL A 43 3.34 1.39 -9.78
C VAL A 43 3.17 0.53 -8.54
N ILE A 44 2.40 -0.56 -8.63
CA ILE A 44 2.22 -1.48 -7.49
C ILE A 44 3.56 -2.14 -7.15
N ALA A 45 4.32 -2.59 -8.14
CA ALA A 45 5.65 -3.17 -7.92
C ALA A 45 6.62 -2.18 -7.27
N ALA A 46 6.63 -0.91 -7.71
CA ALA A 46 7.47 0.13 -7.10
C ALA A 46 7.10 0.41 -5.65
N ILE A 47 5.80 0.39 -5.32
CA ILE A 47 5.30 0.52 -3.95
C ILE A 47 5.73 -0.67 -3.09
N GLU A 48 5.57 -1.90 -3.60
CA GLU A 48 5.97 -3.13 -2.90
C GLU A 48 7.48 -3.20 -2.65
N ASN A 49 8.29 -2.71 -3.59
CA ASN A 49 9.75 -2.68 -3.44
C ASN A 49 10.27 -1.49 -2.62
N GLY A 50 9.45 -0.47 -2.38
CA GLY A 50 9.82 0.75 -1.66
C GLY A 50 10.87 1.63 -2.35
N ASN A 51 11.29 1.30 -3.57
CA ASN A 51 12.35 2.01 -4.30
C ASN A 51 11.77 2.81 -5.48
N GLY A 52 12.26 4.04 -5.66
CA GLY A 52 11.95 4.87 -6.84
C GLY A 52 10.48 5.29 -7.01
N CYS A 53 9.61 5.01 -6.02
CA CYS A 53 8.19 5.34 -6.10
C CYS A 53 7.95 6.85 -5.87
N THR A 54 7.64 7.56 -6.96
CA THR A 54 7.28 8.98 -6.97
C THR A 54 5.77 9.22 -6.88
N SER A 55 4.98 8.16 -6.60
CA SER A 55 3.53 8.26 -6.46
C SER A 55 3.14 9.24 -5.35
N SER A 56 2.09 10.01 -5.60
CA SER A 56 1.53 10.97 -4.65
C SER A 56 0.99 10.26 -3.40
N LEU A 57 0.87 11.00 -2.30
CA LEU A 57 0.27 10.50 -1.05
C LEU A 57 -1.15 9.94 -1.28
N ALA A 58 -1.93 10.52 -2.19
CA ALA A 58 -3.26 10.04 -2.54
C ALA A 58 -3.22 8.64 -3.17
N VAL A 59 -2.30 8.39 -4.09
CA VAL A 59 -2.11 7.07 -4.73
C VAL A 59 -1.65 6.04 -3.70
N LEU A 60 -0.69 6.40 -2.84
CA LEU A 60 -0.21 5.51 -1.78
C LEU A 60 -1.33 5.13 -0.80
N THR A 61 -2.11 6.13 -0.37
CA THR A 61 -3.26 5.90 0.52
C THR A 61 -4.33 5.04 -0.15
N HIS A 62 -4.61 5.26 -1.44
CA HIS A 62 -5.54 4.44 -2.20
C HIS A 62 -5.11 2.97 -2.24
N VAL A 63 -3.83 2.71 -2.57
CA VAL A 63 -3.29 1.34 -2.57
C VAL A 63 -3.35 0.71 -1.18
N ALA A 64 -3.02 1.46 -0.13
CA ALA A 64 -3.12 0.97 1.24
C ALA A 64 -4.53 0.49 1.58
N LEU A 65 -5.54 1.31 1.30
CA LEU A 65 -6.93 0.98 1.58
C LEU A 65 -7.44 -0.17 0.71
N PHE A 66 -7.10 -0.19 -0.58
CA PHE A 66 -7.41 -1.29 -1.50
C PHE A 66 -6.90 -2.64 -0.98
N LEU A 67 -5.69 -2.66 -0.42
CA LEU A 67 -5.08 -3.87 0.15
C LEU A 67 -5.59 -4.20 1.57
N GLY A 68 -6.62 -3.51 2.06
CA GLY A 68 -7.20 -3.72 3.39
C GLY A 68 -6.32 -3.20 4.55
N LEU A 69 -5.32 -2.36 4.26
CA LEU A 69 -4.48 -1.72 5.26
C LEU A 69 -5.17 -0.44 5.80
N THR A 70 -4.53 0.19 6.78
CA THR A 70 -4.87 1.54 7.24
C THR A 70 -4.37 2.60 6.23
N GLU A 71 -4.80 3.85 6.38
CA GLU A 71 -4.26 4.97 5.57
C GLU A 71 -2.75 5.17 5.73
N LEU A 72 -2.18 4.65 6.84
CA LEU A 72 -0.74 4.69 7.09
C LEU A 72 0.01 3.52 6.44
N GLY A 73 -0.67 2.63 5.71
CA GLY A 73 -0.04 1.48 5.07
C GLY A 73 0.30 0.34 6.02
N VAL A 74 -0.22 0.33 7.26
CA VAL A 74 -0.01 -0.76 8.23
C VAL A 74 -1.23 -1.67 8.34
N PRO A 75 -1.07 -2.95 8.72
CA PRO A 75 -2.19 -3.85 8.95
C PRO A 75 -3.16 -3.29 9.99
N ARG A 76 -4.46 -3.52 9.77
CA ARG A 76 -5.49 -3.17 10.77
C ARG A 76 -5.32 -4.08 12.00
N PRO A 77 -5.41 -3.53 13.22
CA PRO A 77 -5.42 -4.35 14.43
C PRO A 77 -6.62 -5.30 14.37
N ARG A 78 -6.46 -6.50 14.94
CA ARG A 78 -7.60 -7.41 15.11
C ARG A 78 -8.62 -6.73 16.03
N PRO A 79 -9.93 -6.88 15.77
CA PRO A 79 -10.94 -6.46 16.72
C PRO A 79 -10.66 -7.12 18.07
N LEU A 80 -10.72 -6.35 19.16
CA LEU A 80 -10.69 -6.90 20.51
C LEU A 80 -11.91 -7.82 20.66
N GLY A 81 -11.68 -9.12 20.90
CA GLY A 81 -12.75 -10.10 21.14
C GLY A 81 -12.80 -11.30 20.18
N MET A 82 -11.76 -11.55 19.37
CA MET A 82 -11.61 -12.82 18.66
C MET A 82 -10.34 -13.53 19.14
N ASP A 83 -10.50 -14.30 20.21
CA ASP A 83 -9.56 -15.34 20.65
C ASP A 83 -9.74 -16.60 19.79
#